data_AF-A0A1I0R5T2-F1
#
_entry.id   AF-A0A1I0R5T2-F1
#
_cell.length_a   1.000
_cell.length_b   1.000
_cell.length_c   1.000
_cell.angle_alpha   90.00
_cell.angle_beta   90.00
_cell.angle_gamma   90.00
#
_symmetry.space_group_name_H-M   'P 1'
#
loop_
_entity.id
_entity.type
_entity.pdbx_description
1 polymer ?
#
loop_
_entity_poly.entity_id
_entity_poly.type
_entity_poly.pdbx_seq_one_letter_code
_entity_poly.pdbx_strand_id
1 'polypeptide(L)'
;MTADFSPVVKRDFQNDLIEYAVTNALEEDGALKVEIVTFAGQLEIKINDEMFNVIDQIDNVILLFDDEKKQVLYLKTLFKTLNSLILYAEKLEHINKYIFIANALKDLKAELADKYSVQDDTIAQKNINLPSSPQSSHKLQWMGKSKVLISLFYDLYSNVENGGEPLIKATKEQVKNFLLNNFLEKDGQPLSASSIDTILTPSKEDKRALKDDRIDTSKLKDKK
;
A
#
# COMPACT_ATOMS: atom_id res chain seq x y z
N MET A 1 7.13 -23.75 24.25
CA MET A 1 7.54 -25.01 23.61
C MET A 1 7.24 -24.84 22.14
N THR A 2 8.25 -24.50 21.34
CA THR A 2 8.17 -24.52 19.87
C THR A 2 8.12 -25.99 19.46
N ALA A 3 7.05 -26.42 18.81
CA ALA A 3 7.02 -27.73 18.19
C ALA A 3 8.05 -27.73 17.05
N ASP A 4 9.00 -28.67 17.06
CA ASP A 4 9.91 -28.88 15.93
C ASP A 4 9.07 -29.45 14.76
N PHE A 5 8.61 -28.56 13.89
CA PHE A 5 7.86 -28.91 12.69
C PHE A 5 8.77 -29.63 11.68
N SER A 6 8.31 -30.80 11.21
CA SER A 6 8.96 -31.61 10.18
C SER A 6 8.60 -31.12 8.76
N PRO A 7 9.02 -31.77 7.65
CA PRO A 7 8.81 -31.19 6.31
C PRO A 7 7.34 -30.91 6.00
N VAL A 8 7.11 -29.81 5.28
CA VAL A 8 5.79 -29.39 4.80
C VAL A 8 5.16 -30.54 4.00
N VAL A 9 4.01 -31.00 4.45
CA VAL A 9 3.25 -32.10 3.82
C VAL A 9 2.45 -31.58 2.65
N LYS A 10 1.80 -30.41 2.82
CA LYS A 10 0.96 -29.80 1.80
C LYS A 10 0.86 -28.29 1.96
N ARG A 11 0.71 -27.59 0.83
CA ARG A 11 0.48 -26.14 0.77
C ARG A 11 -0.82 -25.88 0.03
N ASP A 12 -1.76 -25.22 0.69
CA ASP A 12 -2.99 -24.73 0.08
C ASP A 12 -3.02 -23.21 0.15
N PHE A 13 -2.45 -22.59 -0.88
CA PHE A 13 -2.37 -21.13 -1.00
C PHE A 13 -3.72 -20.48 -1.29
N GLN A 14 -4.72 -21.23 -1.76
CA GLN A 14 -6.05 -20.68 -2.00
C GLN A 14 -6.81 -20.45 -0.69
N ASN A 15 -6.56 -21.30 0.31
CA ASN A 15 -7.20 -21.23 1.62
C ASN A 15 -6.28 -20.70 2.74
N ASP A 16 -5.06 -20.25 2.42
CA ASP A 16 -4.05 -19.76 3.38
C ASP A 16 -3.61 -20.81 4.41
N LEU A 17 -3.58 -22.09 4.02
CA LEU A 17 -3.25 -23.22 4.91
C LEU A 17 -1.92 -23.88 4.51
N ILE A 18 -1.13 -24.24 5.52
CA ILE A 18 0.03 -25.13 5.37
C ILE A 18 -0.12 -26.29 6.36
N GLU A 19 0.07 -27.50 5.85
CA GLU A 19 0.04 -28.73 6.65
C GLU A 19 1.47 -29.19 6.94
N TYR A 20 1.78 -29.40 8.22
CA TYR A 20 3.08 -29.91 8.67
C TYR A 20 2.90 -31.28 9.33
N ALA A 21 3.85 -32.18 9.10
CA ALA A 21 3.97 -33.38 9.90
C ALA A 21 4.56 -33.01 11.25
N VAL A 22 3.91 -33.40 12.35
CA VAL A 22 4.45 -33.21 13.69
C VAL A 22 5.45 -34.33 13.95
N THR A 23 6.73 -33.98 14.05
CA THR A 23 7.75 -34.94 14.46
C THR A 23 7.48 -35.37 15.91
N ASN A 24 7.24 -36.66 16.13
CA ASN A 24 7.02 -37.33 17.42
C ASN A 24 5.57 -37.49 17.92
N ALA A 25 4.55 -37.37 17.07
CA ALA A 25 3.20 -37.76 17.44
C ALA A 25 2.58 -38.68 16.37
N LEU A 26 2.33 -39.94 16.75
CA LEU A 26 1.45 -40.83 16.00
C LEU A 26 0.04 -40.67 16.58
N GLU A 27 -0.97 -40.66 15.72
CA GLU A 27 -2.35 -40.86 16.15
C GLU A 27 -2.52 -42.30 16.69
N GLU A 28 -3.61 -42.56 17.42
CA GLU A 28 -3.86 -43.87 18.04
C GLU A 28 -3.90 -45.03 17.03
N ASP A 29 -4.09 -44.73 15.74
CA ASP A 29 -4.09 -45.67 14.62
C ASP A 29 -2.72 -45.83 13.91
N GLY A 30 -1.69 -45.13 14.38
CA GLY A 30 -0.35 -45.15 13.78
C GLY A 30 -0.18 -44.19 12.58
N ALA A 31 -1.16 -43.33 12.29
CA ALA A 31 -1.01 -42.26 11.31
C ALA A 31 -0.11 -41.13 11.86
N LEU A 32 0.58 -40.42 10.96
CA LEU A 32 1.32 -39.21 11.34
C LEU A 32 0.32 -38.14 11.80
N LYS A 33 0.51 -37.61 13.01
CA LYS A 33 -0.26 -36.44 13.45
C LYS A 33 0.13 -35.23 12.61
N VAL A 34 -0.83 -34.67 11.89
CA VAL A 34 -0.65 -33.48 11.05
C VAL A 34 -1.17 -32.27 11.81
N GLU A 35 -0.37 -31.22 11.89
CA GLU A 35 -0.82 -29.92 12.40
C GLU A 35 -1.09 -28.98 11.23
N ILE A 36 -2.29 -28.40 11.23
CA ILE A 36 -2.71 -27.43 10.24
C ILE A 36 -2.49 -26.04 10.84
N VAL A 37 -1.59 -25.28 10.23
CA VAL A 37 -1.32 -23.89 10.60
C VAL A 37 -1.60 -22.98 9.41
N THR A 38 -1.89 -21.71 9.69
CA THR A 38 -2.06 -20.73 8.61
C THR A 38 -0.71 -20.32 8.06
N PHE A 39 -0.65 -20.05 6.75
CA PHE A 39 0.54 -19.49 6.13
C PHE A 39 0.91 -18.14 6.77
N ALA A 40 -0.10 -17.31 7.07
CA ALA A 40 0.09 -16.05 7.78
C ALA A 40 0.83 -16.22 9.12
N GLY A 41 0.41 -17.17 9.96
CA GLY A 41 1.00 -17.36 11.29
C GLY A 41 2.45 -17.84 11.23
N GLN A 42 2.77 -18.76 10.31
CA GLN A 42 4.15 -19.22 10.11
C GLN A 42 5.05 -18.12 9.54
N LEU A 43 4.52 -17.30 8.64
CA LEU A 43 5.24 -16.16 8.09
C LEU A 43 5.54 -15.12 9.18
N GLU A 44 4.59 -14.84 10.06
CA GLU A 44 4.76 -13.90 11.17
C GLU A 44 5.86 -14.36 12.15
N ILE A 45 5.82 -15.63 12.58
CA ILE A 45 6.86 -16.21 13.45
C ILE A 45 8.24 -16.05 12.81
N LYS A 46 8.36 -16.45 11.54
CA LYS A 46 9.64 -16.40 10.84
C LYS A 46 10.18 -14.98 10.68
N ILE A 47 9.30 -14.00 10.42
CA ILE A 47 9.71 -12.60 10.31
C ILE A 47 10.22 -12.07 11.65
N ASN A 48 9.54 -12.41 12.74
CA ASN A 48 9.92 -11.97 14.09
C ASN A 48 11.25 -12.60 14.53
N ASP A 49 11.47 -13.89 14.24
CA ASP A 49 12.71 -14.60 14.60
C ASP A 49 13.93 -14.03 13.85
N GLU A 50 13.76 -13.60 12.60
CA GLU A 50 14.85 -13.04 11.79
C GLU A 50 15.12 -11.55 12.07
N MET A 51 14.24 -10.86 12.79
CA MET A 51 14.36 -9.41 12.98
C MET A 51 15.65 -9.02 13.71
N PHE A 52 16.04 -9.78 14.74
CA PHE A 52 17.30 -9.59 15.47
C PHE A 52 18.52 -9.81 14.57
N ASN A 53 18.49 -10.80 13.69
CA ASN A 53 19.60 -11.09 12.77
C ASN A 53 19.85 -9.91 11.81
N VAL A 54 18.79 -9.20 11.39
CA VAL A 54 18.92 -8.06 10.48
C VAL A 54 19.64 -6.88 11.15
N ILE A 55 19.35 -6.61 12.43
CA ILE A 55 20.00 -5.52 13.18
C ILE A 55 21.49 -5.82 13.35
N ASP A 56 21.84 -7.05 13.74
CA ASP A 56 23.24 -7.46 13.87
C ASP A 56 24.00 -7.35 12.53
N GLN A 57 23.34 -7.66 11.42
CA GLN A 57 23.94 -7.48 10.09
C GLN A 57 24.17 -5.99 9.76
N ILE A 58 23.24 -5.12 10.11
CA ILE A 58 23.38 -3.67 9.91
C ILE A 58 24.53 -3.13 10.77
N ASP A 59 24.61 -3.53 12.04
CA ASP A 59 25.71 -3.19 12.95
C ASP A 59 27.05 -3.57 12.34
N ASN A 60 27.19 -4.81 11.88
CA ASN A 60 28.41 -5.31 11.28
C ASN A 60 28.82 -4.50 10.05
N VAL A 61 27.87 -4.10 9.20
CA VAL A 61 28.17 -3.26 8.04
C VAL A 61 28.59 -1.85 8.47
N ILE A 62 27.95 -1.27 9.49
CA ILE A 62 28.29 0.06 10.00
C ILE A 62 29.71 0.08 10.56
N LEU A 63 30.11 -0.98 11.27
CA LEU A 63 31.46 -1.14 11.82
C LEU A 63 32.56 -1.23 10.74
N LEU A 64 32.22 -1.58 9.49
CA LEU A 64 33.18 -1.61 8.38
C LEU A 64 33.48 -0.22 7.80
N PHE A 65 32.73 0.82 8.16
CA PHE A 65 32.99 2.17 7.67
C PHE A 65 33.90 2.92 8.64
N ASP A 66 35.05 3.35 8.12
CA ASP A 66 36.02 4.17 8.87
C ASP A 66 35.61 5.65 9.02
N ASP A 67 34.50 6.06 8.40
CA ASP A 67 34.04 7.45 8.32
C ASP A 67 32.57 7.56 8.74
N GLU A 68 32.33 8.33 9.80
CA GLU A 68 31.00 8.63 10.35
C GLU A 68 30.05 9.19 9.29
N LYS A 69 30.54 9.98 8.33
CA LYS A 69 29.70 10.49 7.22
C LYS A 69 29.19 9.38 6.32
N LYS A 70 30.00 8.34 6.09
CA LYS A 70 29.60 7.18 5.29
C LYS A 70 28.59 6.32 6.05
N GLN A 71 28.77 6.15 7.36
CA GLN A 71 27.79 5.48 8.23
C GLN A 71 26.43 6.18 8.18
N VAL A 72 26.42 7.51 8.35
CA VAL A 72 25.18 8.32 8.26
C VAL A 72 24.55 8.23 6.88
N LEU A 73 25.33 8.27 5.79
CA LEU A 73 24.81 8.13 4.43
C LEU A 73 24.20 6.74 4.17
N TYR A 74 24.84 5.69 4.67
CA TYR A 74 24.34 4.32 4.61
C TYR A 74 23.00 4.20 5.34
N LEU A 75 22.93 4.68 6.59
CA LEU A 75 21.70 4.70 7.39
C LEU A 75 20.57 5.49 6.70
N LYS A 76 20.85 6.68 6.14
CA LYS A 76 19.86 7.44 5.37
C LYS A 76 19.34 6.66 4.14
N THR A 77 20.22 5.93 3.47
CA THR A 77 19.84 5.10 2.31
C THR A 77 18.98 3.92 2.75
N LEU A 78 19.33 3.27 3.86
CA LEU A 78 18.56 2.19 4.46
C LEU A 78 17.15 2.65 4.85
N PHE A 79 17.03 3.80 5.51
CA PHE A 79 15.74 4.37 5.91
C PHE A 79 14.84 4.67 4.70
N LYS A 80 15.42 5.17 3.60
CA LYS A 80 14.69 5.38 2.34
C LYS A 80 14.15 4.05 1.77
N THR A 81 14.94 2.99 1.84
CA THR A 81 14.53 1.65 1.42
C THR A 81 13.42 1.11 2.32
N LEU A 82 13.57 1.20 3.64
CA LEU A 82 12.55 0.77 4.61
C LEU A 82 11.22 1.49 4.39
N ASN A 83 11.24 2.82 4.19
CA ASN A 83 10.03 3.59 3.87
C ASN A 83 9.32 3.09 2.60
N SER A 84 10.10 2.70 1.59
CA SER A 84 9.54 2.13 0.35
C SER A 84 8.91 0.76 0.61
N LEU A 85 9.58 -0.10 1.38
CA LEU A 85 9.09 -1.43 1.75
C LEU A 85 7.81 -1.37 2.61
N ILE A 86 7.75 -0.46 3.59
CA ILE A 86 6.55 -0.21 4.38
C ILE A 86 5.39 0.17 3.46
N LEU A 87 5.62 1.11 2.53
CA LEU A 87 4.61 1.54 1.58
C LEU A 87 4.10 0.38 0.70
N TYR A 88 5.00 -0.49 0.21
CA TYR A 88 4.60 -1.67 -0.57
C TYR A 88 3.75 -2.62 0.27
N ALA A 89 4.18 -2.91 1.49
CA ALA A 89 3.48 -3.80 2.40
C ALA A 89 2.07 -3.29 2.74
N GLU A 90 1.90 -1.97 2.89
CA GLU A 90 0.60 -1.36 3.18
C GLU A 90 -0.33 -1.24 1.95
N LYS A 91 0.23 -1.00 0.75
CA LYS A 91 -0.56 -0.63 -0.44
C LYS A 91 -0.81 -1.77 -1.43
N LEU A 92 0.00 -2.82 -1.45
CA LEU A 92 -0.18 -3.93 -2.38
C LEU A 92 -1.23 -4.91 -1.84
N GLU A 93 -2.34 -5.09 -2.57
CA GLU A 93 -3.49 -5.92 -2.17
C GLU A 93 -3.13 -7.37 -1.77
N HIS A 94 -2.12 -7.95 -2.41
CA HIS A 94 -1.68 -9.31 -2.09
C HIS A 94 -0.73 -9.38 -0.88
N ILE A 95 -0.16 -8.26 -0.45
CA ILE A 95 0.76 -8.17 0.69
C ILE A 95 0.06 -7.59 1.92
N ASN A 96 -0.84 -6.61 1.75
CA ASN A 96 -1.47 -5.91 2.85
C ASN A 96 -2.39 -6.79 3.72
N LYS A 97 -2.83 -7.94 3.20
CA LYS A 97 -3.46 -9.00 4.00
C LYS A 97 -2.54 -9.54 5.11
N TYR A 98 -1.23 -9.36 4.97
CA TYR A 98 -0.19 -9.67 5.94
C TYR A 98 0.37 -8.38 6.56
N ILE A 99 -0.51 -7.59 7.17
CA ILE A 99 -0.17 -6.26 7.71
C ILE A 99 0.97 -6.28 8.76
N PHE A 100 1.18 -7.43 9.42
CA PHE A 100 2.31 -7.64 10.33
C PHE A 100 3.67 -7.43 9.65
N ILE A 101 3.78 -7.64 8.33
CA ILE A 101 5.00 -7.32 7.56
C ILE A 101 5.29 -5.82 7.61
N ALA A 102 4.26 -4.99 7.40
CA ALA A 102 4.41 -3.54 7.46
C ALA A 102 4.78 -3.07 8.88
N ASN A 103 4.20 -3.69 9.90
CA ASN A 103 4.51 -3.37 11.30
C ASN A 103 5.94 -3.76 11.66
N ALA A 104 6.40 -4.98 11.31
CA ALA A 104 7.77 -5.40 11.56
C ALA A 104 8.82 -4.46 10.91
N LEU A 105 8.54 -3.97 9.69
CA LEU A 105 9.39 -2.99 9.02
C LEU A 105 9.40 -1.62 9.70
N LYS A 106 8.26 -1.20 10.28
CA LYS A 106 8.18 0.04 11.08
C LYS A 106 8.93 -0.10 12.40
N ASP A 107 8.82 -1.25 13.04
CA ASP A 107 9.50 -1.53 14.30
C ASP A 107 11.02 -1.55 14.10
N LEU A 108 11.51 -2.24 13.07
CA LEU A 108 12.92 -2.19 12.67
C LEU A 108 13.39 -0.75 12.40
N LYS A 109 12.59 0.04 11.68
CA LYS A 109 12.93 1.44 11.41
C LYS A 109 13.00 2.27 12.71
N ALA A 110 12.07 2.07 13.62
CA ALA A 110 12.05 2.78 14.90
C ALA A 110 13.26 2.42 15.77
N GLU A 111 13.62 1.13 15.83
CA GLU A 111 14.78 0.65 16.57
C GLU A 111 16.09 1.20 16.02
N LEU A 112 16.26 1.23 14.70
CA LEU A 112 17.43 1.87 14.07
C LEU A 112 17.46 3.39 14.30
N ALA A 113 16.30 4.05 14.36
CA ALA A 113 16.22 5.49 14.56
C ALA A 113 16.65 5.86 15.98
N ASP A 114 16.20 5.08 16.96
CA ASP A 114 16.59 5.21 18.35
C ASP A 114 18.09 4.96 18.54
N LYS A 115 18.58 3.81 18.04
CA LYS A 115 19.97 3.37 18.21
C LYS A 115 21.00 4.33 17.60
N TYR A 116 20.72 4.90 16.44
CA TYR A 116 21.67 5.74 15.70
C TYR A 116 21.34 7.24 15.72
N SER A 117 20.26 7.66 16.39
CA SER A 117 19.84 9.06 16.46
C SER A 117 19.71 9.75 15.09
N VAL A 118 19.35 8.98 14.05
CA VAL A 118 19.18 9.50 12.68
C VAL A 118 17.81 10.16 12.58
N GLN A 119 17.78 11.46 12.29
CA GLN A 119 16.52 12.16 12.03
C GLN A 119 15.85 11.58 10.78
N ASP A 120 14.59 11.20 10.91
CA ASP A 120 13.75 10.80 9.78
C ASP A 120 13.38 12.04 8.96
N ASP A 121 14.32 12.54 8.17
CA ASP A 121 14.17 13.72 7.32
C ASP A 121 13.28 13.45 6.08
N THR A 122 12.40 12.44 6.09
CA THR A 122 11.49 12.16 4.96
C THR A 122 10.29 13.10 4.89
N ILE A 123 10.57 14.41 4.89
CA ILE A 123 9.68 15.45 4.35
C ILE A 123 9.52 15.34 2.81
N ALA A 124 10.20 14.39 2.15
CA ALA A 124 9.99 14.13 0.73
C ALA A 124 9.29 12.79 0.48
N GLN A 125 7.97 12.76 0.63
CA GLN A 125 7.08 11.94 -0.21
C GLN A 125 7.14 12.40 -1.69
N LYS A 126 8.34 12.62 -2.25
CA LYS A 126 8.53 12.84 -3.68
C LYS A 126 8.79 11.50 -4.33
N ASN A 127 7.73 10.98 -4.96
CA ASN A 127 7.74 10.03 -6.07
C ASN A 127 8.76 8.89 -5.90
N ILE A 128 8.44 7.93 -5.05
CA ILE A 128 8.94 6.58 -5.27
C ILE A 128 8.26 6.12 -6.56
N ASN A 129 9.01 6.03 -7.66
CA ASN A 129 8.60 5.22 -8.79
C ASN A 129 8.65 3.77 -8.30
N LEU A 130 7.52 3.25 -7.82
CA LEU A 130 7.37 1.83 -7.57
C LEU A 130 7.78 1.08 -8.85
N PRO A 131 8.50 -0.06 -8.78
CA PRO A 131 8.71 -0.90 -9.94
C PRO A 131 7.32 -1.32 -10.43
N SER A 132 6.92 -0.67 -11.51
CA SER A 132 5.82 -1.11 -12.35
C SER A 132 6.21 -2.50 -12.86
N SER A 133 5.68 -3.53 -12.19
CA SER A 133 5.45 -4.82 -12.83
C SER A 133 4.90 -4.56 -14.24
N PRO A 134 5.40 -5.28 -15.28
CA PRO A 134 4.98 -5.06 -16.65
C PRO A 134 3.45 -5.14 -16.72
N GLN A 135 2.84 -4.01 -17.09
CA GLN A 135 1.42 -3.80 -17.35
C GLN A 135 0.45 -4.94 -16.95
N SER A 136 -0.23 -4.75 -15.83
CA SER A 136 -1.69 -4.66 -15.89
C SER A 136 -2.15 -3.60 -14.90
N SER A 137 -1.97 -2.34 -15.26
CA SER A 137 -2.79 -1.30 -14.66
C SER A 137 -4.24 -1.66 -14.97
N HIS A 138 -4.98 -2.20 -14.00
CA HIS A 138 -6.44 -2.25 -14.05
C HIS A 138 -7.06 -0.84 -14.08
N LYS A 139 -6.24 0.22 -14.24
CA LYS A 139 -6.67 1.59 -14.48
C LYS A 139 -7.41 1.67 -15.80
N LEU A 140 -8.59 2.28 -15.73
CA LEU A 140 -9.45 2.53 -16.87
C LEU A 140 -8.90 3.70 -17.66
N GLN A 141 -8.68 3.50 -18.96
CA GLN A 141 -8.34 4.60 -19.86
C GLN A 141 -9.62 5.41 -20.14
N TRP A 142 -9.62 6.65 -19.68
CA TRP A 142 -10.69 7.58 -19.97
C TRP A 142 -10.50 8.17 -21.37
N MET A 143 -11.36 7.76 -22.29
CA MET A 143 -11.31 8.21 -23.69
C MET A 143 -11.82 9.66 -23.88
N GLY A 144 -12.47 10.24 -22.86
CA GLY A 144 -12.94 11.62 -22.88
C GLY A 144 -11.88 12.63 -22.43
N LYS A 145 -12.28 13.91 -22.30
CA LYS A 145 -11.41 14.94 -21.70
C LYS A 145 -11.29 14.69 -20.20
N SER A 146 -10.08 14.68 -19.63
CA SER A 146 -9.83 14.48 -18.18
C SER A 146 -10.63 15.45 -17.31
N LYS A 147 -10.75 16.70 -17.78
CA LYS A 147 -11.53 17.75 -17.12
C LYS A 147 -13.01 17.40 -16.93
N VAL A 148 -13.61 16.63 -17.85
CA VAL A 148 -15.00 16.15 -17.75
C VAL A 148 -15.13 15.09 -16.66
N LEU A 149 -14.22 14.11 -16.65
CA LEU A 149 -14.18 13.06 -15.63
C LEU A 149 -14.01 13.65 -14.22
N ILE A 150 -13.05 14.56 -14.04
CA ILE A 150 -12.77 15.16 -12.73
C ILE A 150 -13.96 16.01 -12.27
N SER A 151 -14.60 16.75 -13.19
CA SER A 151 -15.80 17.53 -12.87
C SER A 151 -16.98 16.64 -12.48
N LEU A 152 -17.17 15.49 -13.14
CA LEU A 152 -18.18 14.51 -12.73
C LEU A 152 -17.99 14.10 -11.27
N PHE A 153 -16.77 13.72 -10.88
CA PHE A 153 -16.52 13.32 -9.51
C PHE A 153 -16.73 14.47 -8.51
N TYR A 154 -16.33 15.69 -8.88
CA TYR A 154 -16.66 16.88 -8.09
C TYR A 154 -18.17 16.99 -7.83
N ASP A 155 -18.99 16.80 -8.86
CA ASP A 155 -20.45 16.93 -8.76
C ASP A 155 -21.04 15.87 -7.85
N LEU A 156 -20.54 14.64 -7.97
CA LEU A 156 -20.98 13.52 -7.16
C LEU A 156 -20.71 13.75 -5.66
N TYR A 157 -19.54 14.27 -5.27
CA TYR A 157 -19.19 14.43 -3.84
C TYR A 157 -19.55 15.78 -3.24
N SER A 158 -19.71 16.83 -4.05
CA SER A 158 -19.96 18.20 -3.55
C SER A 158 -21.41 18.67 -3.70
N ASN A 159 -22.17 18.07 -4.64
CA ASN A 159 -23.57 18.34 -5.01
C ASN A 159 -24.11 19.74 -4.65
N VAL A 160 -23.47 20.78 -5.17
CA VAL A 160 -23.86 22.19 -4.90
C VAL A 160 -25.02 22.64 -5.80
N GLU A 161 -25.21 22.06 -6.98
CA GLU A 161 -26.16 22.57 -7.98
C GLU A 161 -27.64 22.19 -7.74
N ASN A 162 -27.94 21.25 -6.82
CA ASN A 162 -29.31 20.78 -6.56
C ASN A 162 -29.78 20.96 -5.10
N GLY A 163 -29.04 21.69 -4.26
CA GLY A 163 -29.45 21.98 -2.88
C GLY A 163 -29.66 20.75 -1.97
N GLY A 164 -29.10 19.60 -2.36
CA GLY A 164 -29.31 18.31 -1.67
C GLY A 164 -28.01 17.68 -1.19
N GLU A 165 -28.13 16.58 -0.43
CA GLU A 165 -26.98 15.79 0.02
C GLU A 165 -26.11 15.32 -1.16
N PRO A 166 -24.81 15.05 -0.98
CA PRO A 166 -23.98 14.50 -2.04
C PRO A 166 -24.50 13.14 -2.56
N LEU A 167 -24.14 12.78 -3.79
CA LEU A 167 -24.43 11.47 -4.37
C LEU A 167 -23.46 10.39 -3.85
N ILE A 168 -22.23 10.80 -3.52
CA ILE A 168 -21.23 9.94 -2.89
C ILE A 168 -20.70 10.61 -1.62
N LYS A 169 -20.55 9.82 -0.54
CA LYS A 169 -19.95 10.29 0.71
C LYS A 169 -18.44 10.08 0.65
N ALA A 170 -17.70 11.12 0.29
CA ALA A 170 -16.24 11.10 0.21
C ALA A 170 -15.63 12.46 0.52
N THR A 171 -14.38 12.48 0.97
CA THR A 171 -13.57 13.71 1.07
C THR A 171 -12.92 14.05 -0.28
N LYS A 172 -12.53 15.32 -0.47
CA LYS A 172 -11.76 15.75 -1.65
C LYS A 172 -10.53 14.86 -1.88
N GLU A 173 -9.83 14.50 -0.80
CA GLU A 173 -8.62 13.67 -0.85
C GLU A 173 -8.93 12.22 -1.24
N GLN A 174 -10.04 11.65 -0.77
CA GLN A 174 -10.49 10.33 -1.20
C GLN A 174 -10.83 10.30 -2.69
N VAL A 175 -11.54 11.31 -3.19
CA VAL A 175 -11.87 11.43 -4.62
C VAL A 175 -10.61 11.58 -5.47
N LYS A 176 -9.67 12.41 -5.05
CA LYS A 176 -8.39 12.59 -5.73
C LYS A 176 -7.61 11.28 -5.82
N ASN A 177 -7.46 10.58 -4.71
CA ASN A 177 -6.74 9.31 -4.67
C ASN A 177 -7.45 8.25 -5.52
N PHE A 178 -8.78 8.20 -5.51
CA PHE A 178 -9.55 7.31 -6.37
C PHE A 178 -9.26 7.57 -7.85
N LEU A 179 -9.31 8.84 -8.28
CA LEU A 179 -9.03 9.22 -9.67
C LEU A 179 -7.61 8.84 -10.11
N LEU A 180 -6.60 9.18 -9.31
CA LEU A 180 -5.20 8.89 -9.61
C LEU A 180 -4.91 7.38 -9.67
N ASN A 181 -5.58 6.59 -8.83
CA ASN A 181 -5.34 5.15 -8.73
C ASN A 181 -6.10 4.34 -9.77
N ASN A 182 -7.18 4.87 -10.35
CA ASN A 182 -8.07 4.08 -11.22
C ASN A 182 -8.19 4.58 -12.66
N PHE A 183 -7.71 5.77 -13.01
CA PHE A 183 -7.88 6.32 -14.36
C PHE A 183 -6.59 6.75 -15.04
N LEU A 184 -6.56 6.58 -16.36
CA LEU A 184 -5.58 7.14 -17.29
C LEU A 184 -6.27 8.14 -18.23
N GLU A 185 -5.52 9.10 -18.76
CA GLU A 185 -5.93 10.00 -19.82
C GLU A 185 -6.03 9.28 -21.17
N LYS A 186 -6.62 9.95 -22.16
CA LYS A 186 -6.85 9.40 -23.51
C LYS A 186 -5.58 8.91 -24.21
N ASP A 187 -4.41 9.45 -23.86
CA ASP A 187 -3.09 9.12 -24.42
C ASP A 187 -2.36 8.04 -23.60
N GLY A 188 -3.03 7.47 -22.59
CA GLY A 188 -2.48 6.46 -21.69
C GLY A 188 -1.65 7.04 -20.54
N GLN A 189 -1.53 8.38 -20.43
CA GLN A 189 -0.81 9.01 -19.32
C GLN A 189 -1.63 9.03 -18.03
N PRO A 190 -1.01 9.04 -16.84
CA PRO A 190 -1.73 9.25 -15.59
C PRO A 190 -2.41 10.62 -15.55
N LEU A 191 -3.55 10.71 -14.86
CA LEU A 191 -4.18 12.00 -14.56
C LEU A 191 -3.21 12.89 -13.76
N SER A 192 -3.17 14.18 -14.09
CA SER A 192 -2.38 15.15 -13.35
C SER A 192 -3.01 15.49 -11.99
N ALA A 193 -2.28 15.26 -10.90
CA ALA A 193 -2.71 15.60 -9.54
C ALA A 193 -3.02 17.10 -9.39
N SER A 194 -2.24 17.98 -10.02
CA SER A 194 -2.47 19.42 -9.97
C SER A 194 -3.75 19.83 -10.71
N SER A 195 -4.06 19.15 -11.82
CA SER A 195 -5.32 19.35 -12.54
C SER A 195 -6.51 18.90 -11.71
N ILE A 196 -6.40 17.74 -11.03
CA ILE A 196 -7.43 17.26 -10.11
C ILE A 196 -7.65 18.27 -8.97
N ASP A 197 -6.59 18.68 -8.27
CA ASP A 197 -6.70 19.62 -7.16
C ASP A 197 -7.35 20.93 -7.58
N THR A 198 -6.99 21.43 -8.76
CA THR A 198 -7.53 22.68 -9.31
C THR A 198 -9.02 22.55 -9.59
N ILE A 199 -9.46 21.49 -10.28
CA ILE A 199 -10.87 21.31 -10.69
C ILE A 199 -11.76 20.98 -9.49
N LEU A 200 -11.25 20.21 -8.53
CA LEU A 200 -11.95 19.85 -7.29
C LEU A 200 -12.04 21.01 -6.29
N THR A 201 -11.42 22.16 -6.56
CA THR A 201 -11.49 23.32 -5.66
C THR A 201 -12.80 24.08 -5.86
N PRO A 202 -13.59 24.32 -4.79
CA PRO A 202 -14.90 24.98 -4.91
C PRO A 202 -14.87 26.36 -5.58
N SER A 203 -13.82 27.15 -5.34
CA SER A 203 -13.66 28.50 -5.90
C SER A 203 -13.16 28.55 -7.36
N LYS A 204 -12.89 27.39 -7.98
CA LYS A 204 -12.32 27.29 -9.34
C LYS A 204 -13.32 26.72 -10.35
N GLU A 205 -14.54 27.26 -10.34
CA GLU A 205 -15.61 26.82 -11.25
C GLU A 205 -15.24 27.03 -12.73
N ASP A 206 -14.50 28.10 -13.05
CA ASP A 206 -13.97 28.38 -14.40
C ASP A 206 -13.08 27.24 -14.95
N LYS A 207 -12.48 26.45 -14.06
CA LYS A 207 -11.63 25.31 -14.42
C LYS A 207 -12.42 24.02 -14.62
N ARG A 208 -13.71 23.95 -14.27
CA ARG A 208 -14.59 22.79 -14.49
C ARG A 208 -15.12 22.71 -15.91
N ALA A 209 -15.56 21.52 -16.31
CA ALA A 209 -16.12 21.29 -17.64
C ALA A 209 -17.27 22.28 -17.92
N LEU A 210 -17.30 22.83 -19.13
CA LEU A 210 -18.39 23.71 -19.56
C LEU A 210 -19.70 22.94 -19.50
N LYS A 211 -20.80 23.65 -19.27
CA LYS A 211 -22.13 23.06 -19.09
C LYS A 211 -22.51 22.09 -20.21
N ASP A 212 -22.16 22.40 -21.46
CA ASP A 212 -22.46 21.57 -22.63
C ASP A 212 -21.58 20.30 -22.73
N ASP A 213 -20.39 20.31 -22.13
CA ASP A 213 -19.43 19.19 -22.10
C ASP A 213 -19.54 18.36 -20.79
N ARG A 214 -20.29 18.84 -19.80
CA ARG A 214 -20.39 18.28 -18.45
C ARG A 214 -21.47 17.20 -18.40
N ILE A 215 -21.18 16.10 -17.71
CA ILE A 215 -22.14 15.01 -17.53
C ILE A 215 -23.23 15.47 -16.57
N ASP A 216 -24.47 15.50 -17.04
CA ASP A 216 -25.63 15.92 -16.25
C ASP A 216 -25.96 14.87 -15.18
N THR A 217 -25.65 15.18 -13.93
CA THR A 217 -25.95 14.34 -12.76
C THR A 217 -27.29 14.69 -12.10
N SER A 218 -28.00 15.72 -12.57
CA SER A 218 -29.24 16.22 -11.94
C SER A 218 -30.38 15.21 -11.92
N LYS A 219 -30.35 14.24 -12.85
CA LYS A 219 -31.37 13.18 -12.97
C LYS A 219 -31.07 11.93 -12.17
N LEU A 220 -29.94 11.88 -11.45
CA LEU A 220 -29.51 10.69 -10.69
C LEU A 220 -30.17 10.56 -9.31
N LYS A 221 -30.90 11.58 -8.84
CA LYS A 221 -31.76 11.47 -7.67
C LYS A 221 -33.21 11.50 -8.12
N ASP A 222 -33.96 10.45 -7.80
CA ASP A 222 -35.41 10.47 -7.95
C ASP A 222 -35.97 11.63 -7.13
N LYS A 223 -36.80 12.47 -7.76
CA LYS A 223 -37.66 13.42 -7.04
C LYS A 223 -38.67 12.59 -6.26
N LYS A 224 -38.40 12.35 -4.98
CA LYS A 224 -39.46 12.02 -4.01
C LYS A 224 -40.16 13.29 -3.57
#